data_AF-A0A849IWC5-F1
#
_entry.id   AF-A0A849IWC5-F1
#
_cell.length_a   1.000
_cell.length_b   1.000
_cell.length_c   1.000
_cell.angle_alpha   90.00
_cell.angle_beta   90.00
_cell.angle_gamma   90.00
#
_symmetry.space_group_name_H-M   'P 1'
#
loop_
_entity.id
_entity.type
_entity.pdbx_description
1 polymer ?
#
loop_
_entity_poly.entity_id
_entity_poly.type
_entity_poly.pdbx_seq_one_letter_code
_entity_poly.pdbx_strand_id
1 'polypeptide(L)'
;LLITSIEDDDPVIFLEPKRLYNGPFDGYHDRPVIPWSKHPLSEVPEGHYKVPLGRAAIRRPGSAVTVLAYGTMVHVALAAARDFNIDAEVIDLRSLVPLDLDTIITSVKKTGRCAVVHEATLTSGFGAELCSLVQKHAFYYLESPIERIAGYDTPYPHAQEWAYFPGPDRIGHALSRVLEG
;
A
#
# COMPACT_ATOMS: atom_id res chain seq x y z
N LEU A 1 4.25 -4.88 -15.39
CA LEU A 1 3.61 -6.02 -14.69
C LEU A 1 2.75 -6.80 -15.66
N LEU A 2 1.78 -6.18 -16.34
CA LEU A 2 0.89 -6.86 -17.30
C LEU A 2 1.62 -7.72 -18.36
N ILE A 3 2.64 -7.19 -19.04
CA ILE A 3 3.45 -7.97 -20.01
C ILE A 3 4.03 -9.23 -19.35
N THR A 4 4.63 -9.07 -18.17
CA THR A 4 5.20 -10.17 -17.39
C THR A 4 4.14 -11.18 -16.95
N SER A 5 2.94 -10.72 -16.58
CA SER A 5 1.81 -11.58 -16.20
C SER A 5 1.23 -12.37 -17.36
N ILE A 6 1.19 -11.81 -18.58
CA ILE A 6 0.69 -12.50 -19.78
C ILE A 6 1.67 -13.60 -20.20
N GLU A 7 2.97 -13.34 -20.06
CA GLU A 7 4.04 -14.25 -20.45
C GLU A 7 4.44 -15.25 -19.35
N ASP A 8 3.77 -15.22 -18.20
CA ASP A 8 4.00 -16.18 -17.13
C ASP A 8 3.27 -17.50 -17.46
N ASP A 9 3.91 -18.63 -17.16
CA ASP A 9 3.34 -19.96 -17.39
C ASP A 9 2.31 -20.34 -16.29
N ASP A 10 2.28 -19.60 -15.18
CA ASP A 10 1.29 -19.76 -14.11
C ASP A 10 0.01 -18.92 -14.36
N PRO A 11 -1.17 -19.35 -13.89
CA PRO A 11 -2.38 -18.54 -13.94
C PRO A 11 -2.26 -17.26 -13.09
N VAL A 12 -2.32 -16.09 -13.73
CA VAL A 12 -2.23 -14.79 -13.05
C VAL A 12 -3.58 -14.08 -12.98
N ILE A 13 -4.01 -13.71 -11.76
CA ILE A 13 -5.13 -12.77 -11.56
C ILE A 13 -4.59 -11.34 -11.50
N PHE A 14 -4.81 -10.57 -12.56
CA PHE A 14 -4.35 -9.19 -12.66
C PHE A 14 -5.46 -8.20 -12.26
N LEU A 15 -5.27 -7.52 -11.13
CA LEU A 15 -6.25 -6.56 -10.60
C LEU A 15 -5.86 -5.13 -10.98
N GLU A 16 -6.73 -4.46 -11.72
CA GLU A 16 -6.52 -3.09 -12.18
C GLU A 16 -7.35 -2.10 -11.34
N PRO A 17 -6.71 -1.23 -10.52
CA PRO A 17 -7.44 -0.26 -9.71
C PRO A 17 -8.07 0.81 -10.61
N LYS A 18 -9.36 0.67 -10.93
CA LYS A 18 -10.09 1.64 -11.79
C LYS A 18 -9.94 3.10 -11.34
N ARG A 19 -9.78 3.32 -10.02
CA ARG A 19 -9.61 4.64 -9.41
C ARG A 19 -8.35 5.35 -9.92
N LEU A 20 -7.36 4.58 -10.38
CA LEU A 20 -6.09 5.05 -10.89
C LEU A 20 -6.03 5.10 -12.41
N TYR A 21 -7.09 4.80 -13.17
CA TYR A 21 -7.00 4.78 -14.64
C TYR A 21 -6.65 6.15 -15.24
N ASN A 22 -7.24 7.24 -14.72
CA ASN A 22 -7.07 8.56 -15.30
C ASN A 22 -5.97 9.40 -14.62
N GLY A 23 -5.50 8.98 -13.45
CA GLY A 23 -4.50 9.69 -12.67
C GLY A 23 -4.33 9.10 -11.27
N PRO A 24 -3.27 9.49 -10.54
CA PRO A 24 -3.13 9.13 -9.13
C PRO A 24 -4.29 9.70 -8.31
N PHE A 25 -4.72 8.97 -7.28
CA PHE A 25 -5.70 9.44 -6.31
C PHE A 25 -5.15 9.28 -4.90
N ASP A 26 -5.03 10.39 -4.20
CA ASP A 26 -4.47 10.47 -2.85
C ASP A 26 -5.53 10.40 -1.75
N GLY A 27 -6.82 10.25 -2.10
CA GLY A 27 -7.92 10.18 -1.14
C GLY A 27 -8.63 11.50 -0.85
N TYR A 28 -8.11 12.63 -1.35
CA TYR A 28 -8.76 13.94 -1.25
C TYR A 28 -9.77 14.13 -2.39
N HIS A 29 -11.05 14.03 -2.07
CA HIS A 29 -12.16 14.15 -3.02
C HIS A 29 -12.61 15.62 -3.23
N ASP A 30 -12.21 16.50 -2.33
CA ASP A 30 -12.37 17.96 -2.38
C ASP A 30 -11.39 18.63 -3.35
N ARG A 31 -10.36 17.89 -3.81
CA ARG A 31 -9.33 18.37 -4.73
C ARG A 31 -9.54 17.78 -6.12
N PRO A 32 -9.37 18.56 -7.20
CA PRO A 32 -9.36 18.01 -8.55
C PRO A 32 -8.26 16.96 -8.71
N VAL A 33 -8.61 15.81 -9.27
CA VAL A 33 -7.65 14.75 -9.59
C VAL A 33 -6.67 15.25 -10.65
N ILE A 34 -5.38 14.97 -10.42
CA ILE A 34 -4.31 15.30 -11.35
C ILE A 34 -4.21 14.18 -12.40
N PRO A 35 -4.17 14.47 -13.70
CA PRO A 35 -4.00 13.44 -14.73
C PRO A 35 -2.60 12.83 -14.67
N TRP A 36 -2.47 11.58 -15.17
CA TRP A 36 -1.16 10.91 -15.23
C TRP A 36 -0.09 11.74 -15.93
N SER A 37 -0.40 12.46 -17.00
CA SER A 37 0.57 13.28 -17.74
C SER A 37 1.30 14.35 -16.91
N LYS A 38 0.88 14.60 -15.67
CA LYS A 38 1.53 15.51 -14.72
C LYS A 38 2.20 14.78 -13.54
N HIS A 39 2.22 13.45 -13.52
CA HIS A 39 2.77 12.65 -12.45
C HIS A 39 4.07 11.94 -12.91
N PRO A 40 5.15 11.91 -12.11
CA PRO A 40 6.44 11.35 -12.54
C PRO A 40 6.43 9.89 -13.02
N LEU A 41 5.42 9.11 -12.62
CA LEU A 41 5.26 7.70 -13.00
C LEU A 41 4.48 7.49 -14.32
N SER A 42 4.18 8.55 -15.08
CA SER A 42 3.49 8.42 -16.37
C SER A 42 4.38 8.05 -17.54
N GLU A 43 5.70 8.14 -17.39
CA GLU A 43 6.64 7.78 -18.43
C GLU A 43 6.64 6.26 -18.61
N VAL A 44 6.10 5.80 -19.74
CA VAL A 44 6.04 4.39 -20.13
C VAL A 44 6.97 4.17 -21.31
N PRO A 45 7.99 3.30 -21.19
CA PRO A 45 8.86 2.98 -22.31
C PRO A 45 8.07 2.47 -23.51
N GLU A 46 8.41 2.97 -24.70
CA GLU A 46 7.92 2.36 -25.94
C GLU A 46 8.55 0.97 -26.13
N GLY A 47 7.77 0.05 -26.70
CA GLY A 47 8.22 -1.31 -26.97
C GLY A 47 8.10 -2.27 -25.78
N HIS A 48 8.83 -3.39 -25.86
CA HIS A 48 8.72 -4.49 -24.91
C HIS A 48 9.62 -4.24 -23.69
N TYR A 49 9.03 -4.32 -22.49
CA TYR A 49 9.76 -4.33 -21.24
C TYR A 49 9.00 -5.15 -20.20
N LYS A 50 9.71 -5.60 -19.16
CA LYS A 50 9.15 -6.39 -18.07
C LYS A 50 9.31 -5.68 -16.73
N VAL A 51 8.38 -5.96 -15.83
CA VAL A 51 8.52 -5.65 -14.40
C VAL A 51 8.38 -6.98 -13.67
N PRO A 52 9.41 -7.43 -12.92
CA PRO A 52 9.40 -8.76 -12.32
C PRO A 52 8.25 -8.91 -11.33
N LEU A 53 7.55 -10.04 -11.40
CA LEU A 53 6.59 -10.48 -10.38
C LEU A 53 7.33 -10.87 -9.10
N GLY A 54 6.63 -10.85 -7.96
CA GLY A 54 7.21 -11.18 -6.66
C GLY A 54 8.25 -10.18 -6.17
N ARG A 55 8.27 -8.97 -6.73
CA ARG A 55 9.15 -7.88 -6.30
C ARG A 55 8.33 -6.69 -5.86
N ALA A 56 8.61 -6.16 -4.67
CA ALA A 56 7.99 -4.94 -4.16
C ALA A 56 8.79 -3.68 -4.55
N ALA A 57 8.17 -2.50 -4.48
CA ALA A 57 8.82 -1.22 -4.72
C ALA A 57 8.70 -0.31 -3.49
N ILE A 58 9.82 0.21 -3.02
CA ILE A 58 9.83 1.31 -2.05
C ILE A 58 9.50 2.60 -2.82
N ARG A 59 8.32 3.18 -2.54
CA ARG A 59 7.83 4.41 -3.18
C ARG A 59 8.27 5.66 -2.44
N ARG A 60 8.49 5.53 -1.14
CA ARG A 60 9.10 6.56 -0.29
C ARG A 60 9.99 5.87 0.72
N PRO A 61 11.30 6.16 0.77
CA PRO A 61 12.16 5.69 1.83
C PRO A 61 11.79 6.40 3.15
N GLY A 62 11.95 5.69 4.26
CA GLY A 62 11.74 6.22 5.60
C GLY A 62 12.33 5.31 6.67
N SER A 63 12.33 5.74 7.93
CA SER A 63 12.96 5.03 9.03
C SER A 63 12.07 4.86 10.27
N ALA A 64 10.94 5.54 10.37
CA ALA A 64 10.10 5.52 11.56
C ALA A 64 9.04 4.40 11.56
N VAL A 65 8.47 4.07 10.40
CA VAL A 65 7.44 3.03 10.25
C VAL A 65 7.43 2.48 8.83
N THR A 66 7.29 1.17 8.69
CA THR A 66 7.05 0.53 7.38
C THR A 66 5.56 0.51 7.08
N VAL A 67 5.16 0.99 5.90
CA VAL A 67 3.78 0.98 5.43
C VAL A 67 3.66 0.03 4.24
N LEU A 68 2.93 -1.06 4.41
CA LEU A 68 2.65 -2.05 3.37
C LEU A 68 1.33 -1.70 2.68
N ALA A 69 1.38 -1.34 1.40
CA ALA A 69 0.21 -0.96 0.61
C ALA A 69 0.26 -1.49 -0.82
N TYR A 70 -0.86 -1.43 -1.52
CA TYR A 70 -0.97 -1.75 -2.94
C TYR A 70 -2.14 -1.01 -3.58
N GLY A 71 -2.10 -0.83 -4.90
CA GLY A 71 -3.13 -0.11 -5.65
C GLY A 71 -3.27 1.35 -5.21
N THR A 72 -4.51 1.84 -5.10
CA THR A 72 -4.80 3.24 -4.72
C THR A 72 -4.16 3.63 -3.40
N MET A 73 -4.14 2.71 -2.43
CA MET A 73 -3.66 2.97 -1.07
C MET A 73 -2.19 3.36 -0.99
N VAL A 74 -1.39 3.07 -2.02
CA VAL A 74 0.00 3.56 -2.10
C VAL A 74 0.02 5.09 -2.14
N HIS A 75 -0.81 5.70 -2.98
CA HIS A 75 -0.89 7.15 -3.11
C HIS A 75 -1.49 7.81 -1.87
N VAL A 76 -2.49 7.18 -1.26
CA VAL A 76 -3.10 7.67 -0.01
C VAL A 76 -2.11 7.60 1.15
N ALA A 77 -1.33 6.51 1.28
CA ALA A 77 -0.29 6.38 2.28
C ALA A 77 0.84 7.41 2.10
N LEU A 78 1.26 7.69 0.86
CA LEU A 78 2.23 8.74 0.56
C LEU A 78 1.72 10.12 0.98
N ALA A 79 0.44 10.42 0.71
CA ALA A 79 -0.17 11.68 1.12
C ALA A 79 -0.30 11.79 2.64
N ALA A 80 -0.82 10.76 3.30
CA ALA A 80 -0.94 10.71 4.76
C ALA A 80 0.42 10.93 5.44
N ALA A 81 1.46 10.24 4.98
CA ALA A 81 2.78 10.35 5.59
C ALA A 81 3.43 11.73 5.37
N ARG A 82 3.15 12.40 4.24
CA ARG A 82 3.54 13.79 4.00
C ARG A 82 2.77 14.74 4.90
N ASP A 83 1.44 14.63 4.93
CA ASP A 83 0.56 15.62 5.56
C ASP A 83 0.62 15.56 7.10
N PHE A 84 0.90 14.37 7.65
CA PHE A 84 1.16 14.17 9.09
C PHE A 84 2.66 14.29 9.46
N ASN A 85 3.53 14.60 8.50
CA ASN A 85 4.99 14.72 8.69
C ASN A 85 5.64 13.49 9.35
N ILE A 86 5.27 12.30 8.89
CA ILE A 86 5.76 11.01 9.41
C ILE A 86 6.82 10.46 8.47
N ASP A 87 7.98 10.05 9.00
CA ASP A 87 9.06 9.41 8.24
C ASP A 87 8.77 7.92 7.91
N ALA A 88 7.63 7.69 7.27
CA ALA A 88 7.18 6.37 6.85
C ALA A 88 7.87 5.89 5.57
N GLU A 89 8.38 4.66 5.61
CA GLU A 89 8.78 3.92 4.42
C GLU A 89 7.55 3.28 3.76
N VAL A 90 7.14 3.79 2.60
CA VAL A 90 5.96 3.29 1.89
C VAL A 90 6.37 2.25 0.85
N ILE A 91 5.88 1.03 1.02
CA ILE A 91 6.12 -0.11 0.13
C ILE A 91 4.85 -0.40 -0.67
N ASP A 92 4.98 -0.33 -1.99
CA ASP A 92 4.02 -0.86 -2.96
C ASP A 92 4.35 -2.33 -3.21
N LEU A 93 3.48 -3.23 -2.78
CA LEU A 93 3.72 -4.67 -2.89
C LEU A 93 3.83 -5.15 -4.34
N ARG A 94 3.05 -4.55 -5.26
CA ARG A 94 2.90 -4.92 -6.69
C ARG A 94 2.40 -6.34 -6.96
N SER A 95 2.99 -7.35 -6.33
CA SER A 95 2.55 -8.75 -6.35
C SER A 95 2.05 -9.16 -4.97
N LEU A 96 0.81 -9.65 -4.90
CA LEU A 96 0.21 -10.10 -3.65
C LEU A 96 0.57 -11.56 -3.36
N VAL A 97 0.54 -12.43 -4.38
CA VAL A 97 0.95 -13.83 -4.27
C VAL A 97 1.63 -14.25 -5.58
N PRO A 98 2.89 -14.74 -5.54
CA PRO A 98 3.83 -14.64 -4.41
C PRO A 98 4.24 -13.18 -4.17
N LEU A 99 4.46 -12.81 -2.90
CA LEU A 99 4.92 -11.47 -2.49
C LEU A 99 6.43 -11.42 -2.25
N ASP A 100 6.98 -10.21 -2.22
CA ASP A 100 8.40 -9.96 -1.91
C ASP A 100 8.64 -9.89 -0.40
N LEU A 101 8.77 -11.06 0.23
CA LEU A 101 8.92 -11.14 1.68
C LEU A 101 10.22 -10.49 2.16
N ASP A 102 11.30 -10.61 1.40
CA ASP A 102 12.61 -10.07 1.76
C ASP A 102 12.57 -8.55 1.88
N THR A 103 11.97 -7.86 0.90
CA THR A 103 11.82 -6.40 0.94
C THR A 103 10.99 -5.96 2.15
N ILE A 104 9.88 -6.66 2.43
CA ILE A 104 9.00 -6.36 3.58
C ILE A 104 9.75 -6.50 4.90
N ILE A 105 10.36 -7.67 5.14
CA ILE A 105 11.01 -7.96 6.43
C ILE A 105 12.25 -7.09 6.63
N THR A 106 13.01 -6.79 5.56
CA THR A 106 14.15 -5.87 5.65
C THR A 106 13.71 -4.48 6.09
N SER A 107 12.60 -3.97 5.54
CA SER A 107 12.04 -2.68 5.93
C SER A 107 11.55 -2.69 7.38
N VAL A 108 10.77 -3.70 7.78
CA VAL A 108 10.25 -3.78 9.16
C VAL A 108 11.37 -3.93 10.19
N LYS A 109 12.41 -4.72 9.90
CA LYS A 109 13.58 -4.82 10.80
C LYS A 109 14.32 -3.49 10.97
N LYS A 110 14.29 -2.64 9.94
CA LYS A 110 14.91 -1.32 9.97
C LYS A 110 14.07 -0.31 10.75
N THR A 111 12.76 -0.32 10.58
CA THR A 111 11.85 0.68 11.16
C THR A 111 11.33 0.28 12.55
N GLY A 112 11.38 -1.01 12.87
CA GLY A 112 10.83 -1.59 14.09
C GLY A 112 9.30 -1.54 14.19
N ARG A 113 8.60 -0.97 13.21
CA ARG A 113 7.15 -0.73 13.28
C ARG A 113 6.51 -0.97 11.92
N CYS A 114 5.28 -1.46 11.90
CA CYS A 114 4.59 -1.79 10.66
C CYS A 114 3.12 -1.37 10.68
N ALA A 115 2.66 -0.82 9.57
CA ALA A 115 1.25 -0.57 9.28
C ALA A 115 0.88 -1.18 7.92
N VAL A 116 -0.29 -1.81 7.83
CA VAL A 116 -0.80 -2.39 6.58
C VAL A 116 -2.02 -1.60 6.12
N VAL A 117 -2.05 -1.17 4.86
CA VAL A 117 -3.10 -0.32 4.31
C VAL A 117 -3.70 -0.93 3.04
N HIS A 118 -5.01 -1.20 3.04
CA HIS A 118 -5.72 -1.74 1.87
C HIS A 118 -7.20 -1.32 1.82
N GLU A 119 -7.81 -1.25 0.63
CA GLU A 119 -9.24 -0.90 0.48
C GLU A 119 -10.19 -2.02 0.95
N ALA A 120 -9.76 -3.28 0.86
CA ALA A 120 -10.58 -4.44 1.22
C ALA A 120 -11.04 -4.40 2.68
N THR A 121 -12.08 -5.16 3.01
CA THR A 121 -12.59 -5.33 4.38
C THR A 121 -11.52 -5.86 5.33
N LEU A 122 -11.62 -5.50 6.61
CA LEU A 122 -10.60 -5.79 7.62
C LEU A 122 -10.52 -7.29 7.97
N THR A 123 -11.66 -7.90 8.26
CA THR A 123 -11.74 -9.29 8.72
C THR A 123 -11.42 -10.23 7.57
N SER A 124 -10.46 -11.14 7.81
CA SER A 124 -9.95 -12.11 6.83
C SER A 124 -9.47 -11.48 5.50
N GLY A 125 -9.20 -10.17 5.48
CA GLY A 125 -8.59 -9.49 4.36
C GLY A 125 -7.10 -9.81 4.24
N PHE A 126 -6.50 -9.47 3.09
CA PHE A 126 -5.08 -9.77 2.81
C PHE A 126 -4.12 -9.16 3.85
N GLY A 127 -4.50 -8.07 4.52
CA GLY A 127 -3.71 -7.51 5.60
C GLY A 127 -3.52 -8.45 6.79
N ALA A 128 -4.39 -9.44 7.01
CA ALA A 128 -4.20 -10.46 8.04
C ALA A 128 -2.99 -11.38 7.75
N GLU A 129 -2.80 -11.75 6.49
CA GLU A 129 -1.65 -12.57 6.07
C GLU A 129 -0.35 -11.76 6.18
N LEU A 130 -0.37 -10.50 5.74
CA LEU A 130 0.79 -9.60 5.87
C LEU A 130 1.22 -9.44 7.33
N CYS A 131 0.27 -9.21 8.25
CA CYS A 131 0.57 -9.15 9.69
C CYS A 131 1.14 -10.46 10.22
N SER A 132 0.60 -11.61 9.78
CA SER A 132 1.06 -12.93 10.23
C SER A 132 2.49 -13.21 9.78
N LEU A 133 2.83 -12.88 8.53
CA LEU A 133 4.18 -13.01 7.99
C LEU A 133 5.16 -12.06 8.71
N VAL A 134 4.79 -10.78 8.87
CA VAL A 134 5.62 -9.81 9.57
C VAL A 134 5.87 -10.24 11.01
N GLN A 135 4.84 -10.65 11.75
CA GLN A 135 5.00 -11.17 13.10
C GLN A 135 6.00 -12.34 13.09
N LYS A 136 5.71 -13.38 12.32
CA LYS A 136 6.54 -14.61 12.25
C LYS A 136 8.02 -14.33 11.99
N HIS A 137 8.33 -13.37 11.12
CA HIS A 137 9.70 -13.14 10.63
C HIS A 137 10.41 -11.94 11.28
N ALA A 138 9.69 -11.07 11.99
CA ALA A 138 10.22 -9.85 12.59
C ALA A 138 9.79 -9.65 14.06
N PHE A 139 9.25 -10.66 14.74
CA PHE A 139 8.74 -10.56 16.11
C PHE A 139 9.66 -9.78 17.07
N TYR A 140 10.94 -10.14 17.15
CA TYR A 140 11.89 -9.50 18.06
C TYR A 140 12.33 -8.09 17.66
N TYR A 141 11.99 -7.65 16.44
CA TYR A 141 12.29 -6.31 15.95
C TYR A 141 11.09 -5.38 16.09
N LEU A 142 9.90 -5.89 16.41
CA LEU A 142 8.70 -5.07 16.55
C LEU A 142 8.71 -4.29 17.86
N GLU A 143 8.73 -2.97 17.76
CA GLU A 143 8.65 -2.02 18.87
C GLU A 143 7.20 -1.67 19.23
N SER A 144 6.25 -1.91 18.32
CA SER A 144 4.82 -1.67 18.53
C SER A 144 3.96 -2.79 17.93
N PRO A 145 2.69 -2.93 18.33
CA PRO A 145 1.72 -3.74 17.59
C PRO A 145 1.62 -3.32 16.12
N ILE A 146 1.42 -4.29 15.23
CA ILE A 146 1.21 -4.02 13.80
C ILE A 146 -0.20 -3.45 13.61
N GLU A 147 -0.31 -2.27 13.03
CA GLU A 147 -1.61 -1.65 12.74
C GLU A 147 -2.15 -2.06 11.37
N ARG A 148 -3.47 -2.19 11.25
CA ARG A 148 -4.16 -2.47 9.98
C ARG A 148 -5.22 -1.43 9.70
N ILE A 149 -5.08 -0.73 8.58
CA ILE A 149 -5.99 0.31 8.12
C ILE A 149 -6.69 -0.19 6.86
N ALA A 150 -7.96 -0.55 7.01
CA ALA A 150 -8.73 -1.25 5.99
C ALA A 150 -10.15 -0.66 5.82
N GLY A 151 -10.86 -1.03 4.75
CA GLY A 151 -12.30 -0.82 4.66
C GLY A 151 -13.03 -1.45 5.85
N TYR A 152 -14.19 -0.90 6.23
CA TYR A 152 -14.97 -1.49 7.32
C TYR A 152 -15.54 -2.86 6.92
N ASP A 153 -15.87 -3.69 7.92
CA ASP A 153 -16.51 -4.99 7.73
C ASP A 153 -18.02 -4.82 7.41
N THR A 154 -18.28 -4.12 6.31
CA THR A 154 -19.59 -3.88 5.73
C THR A 154 -19.48 -3.95 4.20
N PRO A 155 -20.58 -4.22 3.49
CA PRO A 155 -20.64 -3.96 2.04
C PRO A 155 -20.28 -2.50 1.74
N TYR A 156 -19.66 -2.28 0.59
CA TYR A 156 -19.22 -0.94 0.18
C TYR A 156 -20.43 -0.02 -0.06
N PRO A 157 -20.59 1.07 0.70
CA PRO A 157 -21.75 1.95 0.59
C PRO A 157 -21.58 2.98 -0.54
N HIS A 158 -22.68 3.46 -1.11
CA HIS A 158 -22.63 4.55 -2.10
C HIS A 158 -22.56 5.94 -1.44
N ALA A 159 -23.54 6.30 -0.61
CA ALA A 159 -23.60 7.64 -0.01
C ALA A 159 -22.52 7.90 1.05
N GLN A 160 -22.01 6.84 1.68
CA GLN A 160 -20.97 6.90 2.72
C GLN A 160 -19.57 6.57 2.18
N GLU A 161 -19.34 6.70 0.86
CA GLU A 161 -18.06 6.45 0.17
C GLU A 161 -16.85 6.94 0.98
N TRP A 162 -16.83 8.23 1.33
CA TRP A 162 -15.67 8.86 1.99
C TRP A 162 -15.55 8.56 3.48
N ALA A 163 -16.63 8.09 4.11
CA ALA A 163 -16.55 7.58 5.47
C ALA A 163 -15.96 6.16 5.47
N TYR A 164 -16.29 5.35 4.46
CA TYR A 164 -15.82 3.97 4.30
C TYR A 164 -14.37 3.89 3.84
N PHE A 165 -14.04 4.62 2.76
CA PHE A 165 -12.73 4.60 2.13
C PHE A 165 -11.64 5.00 3.14
N PRO A 166 -10.55 4.22 3.28
CA PRO A 166 -9.45 4.57 4.17
C PRO A 166 -8.66 5.77 3.63
N GLY A 167 -9.15 6.98 3.91
CA GLY A 167 -8.54 8.23 3.46
C GLY A 167 -7.28 8.65 4.25
N PRO A 168 -6.63 9.75 3.83
CA PRO A 168 -5.36 10.21 4.39
C PRO A 168 -5.40 10.45 5.90
N ASP A 169 -6.46 11.07 6.40
CA ASP A 169 -6.56 11.40 7.83
C ASP A 169 -6.66 10.13 8.70
N ARG A 170 -7.46 9.14 8.26
CA ARG A 170 -7.60 7.86 8.97
C ARG A 170 -6.27 7.10 9.00
N ILE A 171 -5.51 7.12 7.90
CA ILE A 171 -4.18 6.52 7.83
C ILE A 171 -3.20 7.30 8.72
N GLY A 172 -3.14 8.63 8.60
CA GLY A 172 -2.21 9.48 9.33
C GLY A 172 -2.36 9.34 10.84
N HIS A 173 -3.59 9.37 11.35
CA HIS A 173 -3.87 9.12 12.78
C HIS A 173 -3.46 7.72 13.22
N ALA A 174 -3.59 6.70 12.37
CA ALA A 174 -3.12 5.36 12.71
C ALA A 174 -1.60 5.29 12.77
N LEU A 175 -0.91 5.92 11.81
CA LEU A 175 0.55 6.00 11.83
C LEU A 175 1.07 6.77 13.04
N SER A 176 0.41 7.84 13.48
CA SER A 176 0.76 8.53 14.73
C SER A 176 0.67 7.59 15.95
N ARG A 177 -0.40 6.80 16.07
CA ARG A 177 -0.54 5.82 17.16
C ARG A 177 0.56 4.75 17.14
N VAL A 178 0.97 4.30 15.97
CA VAL A 178 2.09 3.33 15.82
C VAL A 178 3.39 3.89 16.41
N LEU A 179 3.62 5.20 16.32
CA LEU A 179 4.84 5.86 16.80
C LEU A 179 4.80 6.22 18.29
N GLU A 180 3.63 6.21 18.93
CA GLU A 180 3.47 6.52 20.36
C GLU A 180 3.82 5.31 21.26
N GLY A 181 3.81 4.10 20.71
CA GLY A 181 4.21 2.86 21.39
C GLY A 181 5.72 2.63 21.36
#